data_AF-A0A6G1J5G5-F1
#
_entry.id   AF-A0A6G1J5G5-F1
#
_cell.length_a   1.000
_cell.length_b   1.000
_cell.length_c   1.000
_cell.angle_alpha   90.00
_cell.angle_beta   90.00
_cell.angle_gamma   90.00
#
_symmetry.space_group_name_H-M   'P 1'
#
loop_
_entity.id
_entity.type
_entity.pdbx_description
1 polymer ?
#
loop_
_entity_poly.entity_id
_entity_poly.type
_entity_poly.pdbx_seq_one_letter_code
_entity_poly.pdbx_strand_id
1 'polypeptide(L)'
;MSRDDHSPITLEEDDPNDFHLYMHWLYTTTLPTKTEPKAARAELGRLIRAYIFGDKLLDNSYKNGVIVAAIETMHECSPNADHVPLVYKATAPDAPL
;
A
#
# COMPACT_ATOMS: atom_id res chain seq x y z
N MET A 1 -4.21 9.25 -36.94
CA MET A 1 -3.74 7.99 -36.33
C MET A 1 -4.60 7.75 -35.11
N SER A 2 -5.56 6.82 -35.19
CA SER A 2 -6.38 6.43 -34.03
C SER A 2 -5.52 5.54 -33.15
N ARG A 3 -5.29 5.91 -31.89
CA ARG A 3 -4.69 5.00 -30.91
C ARG A 3 -5.71 3.90 -30.64
N ASP A 4 -5.32 2.66 -30.86
CA ASP A 4 -6.07 1.49 -30.41
C ASP A 4 -5.87 1.40 -28.89
N ASP A 5 -6.67 2.17 -28.14
CA ASP A 5 -6.49 2.48 -26.71
C ASP A 5 -7.07 1.39 -25.78
N HIS A 6 -7.24 0.17 -26.30
CA HIS A 6 -7.88 -0.95 -25.60
C HIS A 6 -6.90 -2.03 -25.12
N SER A 7 -5.60 -1.78 -25.24
CA SER A 7 -4.60 -2.71 -24.71
C SER A 7 -4.56 -2.60 -23.19
N PRO A 8 -4.84 -3.68 -22.44
CA PRO A 8 -4.76 -3.65 -20.98
C PRO A 8 -3.30 -3.37 -20.57
N ILE A 9 -3.14 -2.53 -19.55
CA ILE A 9 -1.83 -2.31 -18.92
C ILE A 9 -1.57 -3.49 -17.99
N THR A 10 -0.45 -4.19 -18.21
CA THR A 10 -0.03 -5.31 -17.37
C THR A 10 0.86 -4.82 -16.23
N LEU A 11 0.50 -5.15 -15.00
CA LEU A 11 1.29 -4.88 -13.79
C LEU A 11 1.91 -6.19 -13.30
N GLU A 12 2.94 -6.68 -14.00
CA GLU A 12 3.50 -8.03 -13.75
C GLU A 12 4.15 -8.19 -12.37
N GLU A 13 4.66 -7.11 -11.79
CA GLU A 13 5.39 -7.13 -10.52
C GLU A 13 4.51 -6.85 -9.29
N ASP A 14 3.22 -6.55 -9.49
CA ASP A 14 2.32 -6.12 -8.43
C ASP A 14 1.34 -7.22 -8.02
N ASP A 15 1.07 -7.33 -6.72
CA ASP A 15 0.06 -8.24 -6.21
C ASP A 15 -1.34 -7.72 -6.59
N PRO A 16 -2.22 -8.53 -7.20
CA PRO A 16 -3.58 -8.12 -7.54
C PRO A 16 -4.40 -7.59 -6.36
N ASN A 17 -4.07 -7.97 -5.13
CA ASN A 17 -4.72 -7.46 -3.93
C ASN A 17 -4.34 -6.01 -3.62
N ASP A 18 -3.11 -5.61 -3.94
CA ASP A 18 -2.65 -4.23 -3.75
C ASP A 18 -3.35 -3.30 -4.76
N PHE A 19 -3.55 -3.77 -6.01
CA PHE A 19 -4.37 -3.07 -7.00
C PHE A 19 -5.85 -3.00 -6.60
N HIS A 20 -6.44 -4.09 -6.09
CA HIS A 20 -7.83 -4.05 -5.60
C HIS A 20 -8.03 -3.05 -4.45
N LEU A 21 -7.05 -2.95 -3.55
CA LEU A 21 -7.10 -1.98 -2.46
C LEU A 21 -7.04 -0.53 -3.00
N TYR A 22 -6.17 -0.28 -3.97
CA TYR A 22 -6.09 1.01 -4.65
C TYR A 22 -7.38 1.35 -5.42
N MET A 23 -7.98 0.38 -6.11
CA MET A 23 -9.28 0.56 -6.77
C MET A 23 -10.36 0.96 -5.78
N HIS A 24 -10.42 0.30 -4.61
CA HIS A 24 -11.35 0.70 -3.56
C HIS A 24 -11.14 2.17 -3.17
N TRP A 25 -9.90 2.56 -2.89
CA TRP A 25 -9.55 3.95 -2.59
C TRP A 25 -10.00 4.94 -3.67
N LEU A 26 -9.78 4.63 -4.95
CA LEU A 26 -10.17 5.52 -6.05
C LEU A 26 -11.67 5.79 -6.09
N TYR A 27 -12.49 4.81 -5.71
CA TYR A 27 -13.95 4.94 -5.74
C TYR A 27 -14.55 5.45 -4.44
N THR A 28 -13.92 5.21 -3.29
CA THR A 28 -14.50 5.53 -1.98
C THR A 28 -13.75 6.62 -1.22
N THR A 29 -12.48 6.88 -1.57
CA THR A 29 -11.54 7.68 -0.79
C THR A 29 -11.38 7.17 0.65
N THR A 30 -11.60 5.87 0.86
CA THR A 30 -11.42 5.20 2.15
C THR A 30 -10.60 3.94 1.98
N LEU A 31 -10.05 3.42 3.09
CA LEU A 31 -9.37 2.14 3.13
C LEU A 31 -10.17 1.16 4.00
N PRO A 32 -10.46 -0.07 3.53
CA PRO A 32 -11.11 -1.08 4.32
C PRO A 32 -10.09 -1.68 5.30
N THR A 33 -9.91 -0.98 6.42
CA THR A 33 -9.05 -1.38 7.55
C THR A 33 -9.77 -2.39 8.43
N LYS A 34 -9.06 -3.41 8.91
CA LYS A 34 -9.60 -4.37 9.87
C LYS A 34 -9.25 -3.93 11.30
N THR A 35 -10.26 -3.62 12.10
CA THR A 35 -10.13 -3.19 13.52
C THR A 35 -10.09 -4.38 14.50
N GLU A 36 -9.64 -5.55 14.06
CA GLU A 36 -9.56 -6.73 14.93
C GLU A 36 -8.14 -6.85 15.50
N PRO A 37 -7.96 -6.85 16.84
CA PRO A 37 -6.64 -6.84 17.47
C PRO A 37 -5.73 -8.01 17.07
N LYS A 38 -6.32 -9.18 16.77
CA LYS A 38 -5.57 -10.39 16.37
C LYS A 38 -5.05 -10.31 14.92
N ALA A 39 -5.58 -9.41 14.11
CA ALA A 39 -5.23 -9.25 12.70
C ALA A 39 -4.30 -8.05 12.43
N ALA A 40 -4.06 -7.19 13.43
CA ALA A 40 -3.33 -5.93 13.27
C ALA A 40 -1.95 -6.07 12.61
N ARG A 41 -1.20 -7.15 12.90
CA ARG A 41 0.11 -7.39 12.26
C ARG A 41 -0.01 -7.70 10.76
N ALA A 42 -0.97 -8.55 10.38
CA ALA A 42 -1.20 -8.87 8.98
C ALA A 42 -1.72 -7.64 8.22
N GLU A 43 -2.54 -6.83 8.89
CA GLU A 43 -3.04 -5.56 8.35
C GLU A 43 -1.91 -4.54 8.16
N LEU A 44 -0.99 -4.40 9.11
CA LEU A 44 0.17 -3.52 8.96
C LEU A 44 1.04 -3.93 7.76
N GLY A 45 1.31 -5.22 7.58
CA GLY A 45 2.03 -5.73 6.41
C GLY A 45 1.31 -5.43 5.08
N ARG A 46 -0.04 -5.49 5.08
CA ARG A 46 -0.85 -5.11 3.91
C ARG A 46 -0.80 -3.60 3.65
N LEU A 47 -0.86 -2.77 4.68
CA LEU A 47 -0.77 -1.31 4.56
C LEU A 47 0.62 -0.86 4.09
N ILE A 48 1.70 -1.52 4.50
CA ILE A 48 3.05 -1.23 3.98
C ILE A 48 3.12 -1.53 2.47
N ARG A 49 2.58 -2.66 2.00
CA ARG A 49 2.52 -2.94 0.55
C ARG A 49 1.65 -1.93 -0.19
N ALA A 50 0.53 -1.54 0.39
CA ALA A 50 -0.35 -0.50 -0.14
C ALA A 50 0.40 0.83 -0.31
N TYR A 51 1.22 1.23 0.66
CA TYR A 51 2.04 2.44 0.56
C TYR A 51 3.05 2.35 -0.59
N ILE A 52 3.75 1.21 -0.71
CA ILE A 52 4.72 0.97 -1.80
C ILE A 52 4.03 1.01 -3.16
N PHE A 53 2.85 0.40 -3.29
CA PHE A 53 2.05 0.45 -4.50
C PHE A 53 1.65 1.89 -4.85
N GLY A 54 1.22 2.66 -3.85
CA GLY A 54 0.93 4.09 -4.01
C GLY A 54 2.13 4.92 -4.45
N ASP A 55 3.33 4.55 -4.00
CA ASP A 55 4.57 5.21 -4.40
C ASP A 55 4.89 4.95 -5.87
N LYS A 56 4.74 3.70 -6.35
CA LYS A 56 4.88 3.36 -7.78
C LYS A 56 3.93 4.17 -8.66
N LEU A 57 2.72 4.44 -8.17
CA LEU A 57 1.70 5.23 -8.88
C LEU A 57 1.84 6.74 -8.70
N LEU A 58 2.77 7.20 -7.85
CA LEU A 58 2.98 8.60 -7.49
C LEU A 58 1.71 9.28 -6.90
N ASP A 59 0.81 8.50 -6.29
CA ASP A 59 -0.41 9.02 -5.67
C ASP A 59 -0.16 9.38 -4.19
N ASN A 60 0.11 10.66 -3.96
CA ASN A 60 0.34 11.18 -2.61
C ASN A 60 -0.91 11.16 -1.72
N SER A 61 -2.11 11.30 -2.29
CA SER A 61 -3.35 11.27 -1.51
C SER A 61 -3.60 9.88 -0.97
N TYR A 62 -3.40 8.86 -1.80
CA TYR A 62 -3.48 7.47 -1.39
C TYR A 62 -2.41 7.13 -0.35
N LYS A 63 -1.13 7.49 -0.59
CA LYS A 63 -0.05 7.27 0.38
C LYS A 63 -0.35 7.89 1.75
N ASN A 64 -0.88 9.11 1.79
CA ASN A 64 -1.26 9.76 3.04
C ASN A 64 -2.41 9.03 3.74
N GLY A 65 -3.43 8.57 3.00
CA GLY A 65 -4.51 7.76 3.56
C GLY A 65 -4.02 6.45 4.16
N VAL A 66 -3.07 5.78 3.49
CA VAL A 66 -2.44 4.56 3.98
C VAL A 66 -1.64 4.80 5.26
N ILE A 67 -0.89 5.91 5.35
CA ILE A 67 -0.17 6.28 6.58
C ILE A 67 -1.12 6.48 7.75
N VAL A 68 -2.25 7.18 7.55
CA VAL A 68 -3.26 7.37 8.60
C VAL A 68 -3.78 6.02 9.11
N ALA A 69 -4.16 5.12 8.20
CA ALA A 69 -4.59 3.76 8.55
C ALA A 69 -3.51 2.95 9.27
N ALA A 70 -2.24 3.11 8.89
CA ALA A 70 -1.11 2.42 9.52
C ALA A 70 -0.88 2.90 10.95
N ILE A 71 -0.97 4.22 11.19
CA ILE A 71 -0.86 4.80 12.54
C ILE A 71 -1.97 4.27 13.44
N GLU A 72 -3.21 4.23 12.95
CA GLU A 72 -4.35 3.69 13.69
C GLU A 72 -4.15 2.20 14.04
N THR A 73 -3.65 1.41 13.08
CA THR A 73 -3.31 0.00 13.30
C THR A 73 -2.19 -0.17 14.32
N MET A 74 -1.21 0.75 14.34
CA MET A 74 -0.07 0.71 15.26
C MET A 74 -0.44 1.06 16.70
N HIS A 75 -1.54 1.80 16.92
CA HIS A 75 -2.09 1.97 18.27
C HIS A 75 -2.57 0.64 18.88
N GLU A 76 -2.92 -0.34 18.05
CA GLU A 76 -3.36 -1.67 18.49
C GLU A 76 -2.22 -2.71 18.53
N CYS A 77 -1.12 -2.49 17.78
CA CYS A 77 0.02 -3.41 17.73
C CYS A 77 1.34 -2.72 17.35
N SER A 78 2.41 -2.92 18.12
CA SER A 78 3.73 -2.39 17.75
C SER A 78 4.32 -3.13 16.53
N PRO A 79 5.01 -2.42 15.60
CA PRO A 79 5.76 -3.05 14.53
C PRO A 79 6.82 -4.01 15.08
N ASN A 80 7.16 -5.01 14.30
CA ASN A 80 8.26 -5.94 14.59
C ASN A 80 9.15 -6.17 13.36
N ALA A 81 10.21 -6.96 13.56
CA ALA A 81 11.28 -7.18 12.59
C ALA A 81 10.80 -7.59 11.18
N ASP A 82 9.65 -8.27 11.05
CA ASP A 82 9.14 -8.73 9.75
C ASP A 82 8.74 -7.58 8.80
N HIS A 83 8.49 -6.38 9.33
CA HIS A 83 8.11 -5.21 8.53
C HIS A 83 9.33 -4.46 7.98
N VAL A 84 10.49 -4.59 8.63
CA VAL A 84 11.71 -3.87 8.25
C VAL A 84 12.17 -4.24 6.83
N PRO A 85 12.22 -5.53 6.43
CA PRO A 85 12.57 -5.90 5.06
C PRO A 85 11.61 -5.35 4.00
N LEU A 86 10.31 -5.24 4.31
CA LEU A 86 9.30 -4.74 3.36
C LEU A 86 9.58 -3.28 3.00
N VAL A 87 9.86 -2.44 4.00
CA VAL A 87 10.16 -1.02 3.81
C VAL A 87 11.51 -0.84 3.13
N TYR A 88 12.55 -1.55 3.59
CA TYR A 88 13.89 -1.43 3.01
C TYR A 88 13.96 -1.86 1.55
N LYS A 89 13.26 -2.93 1.16
CA LYS A 89 13.24 -3.38 -0.25
C LYS A 89 12.64 -2.35 -1.19
N ALA A 90 11.74 -1.51 -0.69
CA ALA A 90 11.10 -0.45 -1.47
C ALA A 90 11.82 0.90 -1.38
N THR A 91 12.90 0.99 -0.62
CA THR A 91 13.66 2.23 -0.45
C THR A 91 14.84 2.26 -1.42
N ALA A 92 15.12 3.42 -2.02
CA ALA A 92 16.27 3.57 -2.90
C ALA A 92 17.59 3.37 -2.13
N PRO A 93 18.66 2.80 -2.75
CA PRO A 93 19.93 2.54 -2.07
C PRO A 93 20.61 3.79 -1.48
N ASP A 94 20.27 4.97 -1.99
CA ASP A 94 20.81 6.28 -1.63
C ASP A 94 19.88 7.10 -0.73
N ALA A 95 18.74 6.55 -0.29
CA ALA A 95 17.86 7.24 0.63
C ALA A 95 18.56 7.48 1.98
N PRO A 96 18.48 8.69 2.55
CA PRO A 96 19.04 8.96 3.87
C PRO A 96 18.29 8.16 4.94
N LEU A 97 19.06 7.54 5.85
CA LEU A 97 18.56 6.85 7.04
C LEU A 97 18.12 7.82 8.14
#